data_AF-A0A2E3UZC1-F1
#
_entry.id   AF-A0A2E3UZC1-F1
#
_cell.length_a   1.000
_cell.length_b   1.000
_cell.length_c   1.000
_cell.angle_alpha   90.00
_cell.angle_beta   90.00
_cell.angle_gamma   90.00
#
_symmetry.space_group_name_H-M   'P 1'
#
loop_
_entity.id
_entity.type
_entity.pdbx_description
1 polymer ?
#
loop_
_entity_poly.entity_id
_entity_poly.type
_entity_poly.pdbx_seq_one_letter_code
_entity_poly.pdbx_strand_id
1 'polypeptide(L)'
;MRNKKRRVKQTKNLLDSQGISIDVHGYRYKDAELKILAHIDEVYYSKLHYVRVIHGHGEGTLKSLVRKIMKESKKIKNYQAVEGDAVTIGEVEFLHSN
;
A
#
# COMPACT_ATOMS: atom_id res chain seq x y z
N MET A 1 -17.21 21.29 -27.87
CA MET A 1 -17.72 20.49 -26.74
C MET A 1 -16.60 19.61 -26.19
N ARG A 2 -16.29 19.71 -24.89
CA ARG A 2 -15.21 18.96 -24.21
C ARG A 2 -15.57 17.47 -24.13
N ASN A 3 -14.72 16.59 -24.67
CA ASN A 3 -14.74 15.17 -24.29
C ASN A 3 -13.46 14.82 -23.52
N LYS A 4 -13.47 15.12 -22.21
CA LYS A 4 -12.37 14.88 -21.27
C LYS A 4 -12.79 13.79 -20.29
N LYS A 5 -12.99 12.56 -20.78
CA LYS A 5 -13.27 11.40 -19.91
C LYS A 5 -12.48 10.20 -20.41
N ARG A 6 -11.78 9.54 -19.47
CA ARG A 6 -11.10 8.21 -19.56
C ARG A 6 -9.57 8.15 -19.69
N ARG A 7 -8.81 9.06 -19.07
CA ARG A 7 -7.35 8.83 -18.78
C ARG A 7 -7.03 8.40 -17.35
N VAL A 8 -8.03 8.25 -16.48
CA VAL A 8 -7.82 7.98 -15.04
C VAL A 8 -7.84 6.48 -14.70
N LYS A 9 -8.33 5.60 -15.59
CA LYS A 9 -8.43 4.14 -15.33
C LYS A 9 -7.18 3.33 -15.69
N GLN A 10 -6.33 3.81 -16.59
CA GLN A 10 -5.15 3.05 -17.05
C GLN A 10 -3.97 3.11 -16.07
N THR A 11 -3.81 4.19 -15.30
CA THR A 11 -2.69 4.34 -14.37
C THR A 11 -2.83 3.48 -13.11
N LYS A 12 -4.07 3.22 -12.64
CA LYS A 12 -4.32 2.31 -11.50
C LYS A 12 -3.77 0.91 -11.75
N ASN A 13 -4.00 0.37 -12.96
CA ASN A 13 -3.58 -0.99 -13.32
C ASN A 13 -2.05 -1.16 -13.42
N LEU A 14 -1.30 -0.10 -13.74
CA LEU A 14 0.16 -0.23 -13.91
C LEU A 14 0.89 -0.46 -12.59
N LEU A 15 0.44 0.20 -11.52
CA LEU A 15 0.98 0.03 -10.16
C LEU A 15 0.58 -1.34 -9.60
N ASP A 16 -0.65 -1.77 -9.84
CA ASP A 16 -1.11 -3.10 -9.42
C ASP A 16 -0.36 -4.22 -10.16
N SER A 17 0.03 -3.99 -11.42
CA SER A 17 0.81 -4.96 -12.22
C SER A 17 2.25 -5.18 -11.74
N GLN A 18 2.80 -4.29 -10.90
CA GLN A 18 4.16 -4.43 -10.38
C GLN A 18 4.24 -5.23 -9.07
N GLY A 19 3.10 -5.71 -8.54
CA GLY A 19 3.07 -6.41 -7.26
C GLY A 19 3.38 -5.51 -6.06
N ILE A 20 3.31 -4.18 -6.22
CA ILE A 20 3.49 -3.25 -5.10
C ILE A 20 2.20 -3.01 -4.32
N SER A 21 1.03 -3.26 -4.93
CA SER A 21 -0.29 -3.02 -4.34
C SER A 21 -0.90 -4.26 -3.72
N ILE A 22 -1.53 -4.10 -2.56
CA ILE A 22 -2.53 -5.04 -2.02
C ILE A 22 -3.81 -4.33 -1.64
N ASP A 23 -4.91 -5.08 -1.72
CA ASP A 23 -6.21 -4.64 -1.25
C ASP A 23 -6.68 -5.50 -0.07
N VAL A 24 -6.91 -4.82 1.06
CA VAL A 24 -7.39 -5.42 2.32
C VAL A 24 -8.75 -4.84 2.75
N HIS A 25 -9.45 -4.11 1.87
CA HIS A 25 -10.80 -3.64 2.18
C HIS A 25 -11.73 -4.81 2.56
N GLY A 26 -12.52 -4.63 3.63
CA GLY A 26 -13.45 -5.65 4.11
C GLY A 26 -12.81 -6.86 4.80
N TYR A 27 -11.48 -6.93 4.88
CA TYR A 27 -10.81 -7.98 5.66
C TYR A 27 -11.06 -7.78 7.15
N ARG A 28 -11.11 -8.88 7.90
CA ARG A 28 -11.05 -8.81 9.36
C ARG A 28 -9.66 -8.32 9.77
N TYR A 29 -9.60 -7.63 10.90
CA TYR A 29 -8.36 -7.00 11.39
C TYR A 29 -7.15 -7.94 11.37
N LYS A 30 -7.29 -9.15 11.90
CA LYS A 30 -6.19 -10.12 12.01
C LYS A 30 -5.75 -10.67 10.65
N ASP A 31 -6.69 -10.91 9.75
CA ASP A 31 -6.38 -11.39 8.40
C ASP A 31 -5.67 -10.29 7.59
N ALA A 32 -6.12 -9.04 7.74
CA ALA A 32 -5.47 -7.88 7.14
C ALA A 32 -4.05 -7.70 7.68
N GLU A 33 -3.85 -7.81 9.00
CA GLU A 33 -2.54 -7.67 9.65
C GLU A 33 -1.52 -8.64 9.05
N LEU A 34 -1.87 -9.94 8.97
CA LEU A 34 -1.01 -10.96 8.38
C LEU A 34 -0.72 -10.68 6.91
N LYS A 35 -1.74 -10.28 6.14
CA LYS A 35 -1.61 -10.00 4.70
C LYS A 35 -0.73 -8.79 4.41
N ILE A 36 -0.84 -7.73 5.21
CA ILE A 36 -0.02 -6.52 5.07
C ILE A 36 1.44 -6.84 5.38
N LEU A 37 1.71 -7.56 6.47
CA LEU A 37 3.06 -7.93 6.86
C LEU A 37 3.75 -8.80 5.80
N ALA A 38 3.06 -9.84 5.33
CA ALA A 38 3.57 -10.71 4.28
C ALA A 38 3.88 -9.93 2.99
N HIS A 39 3.00 -9.02 2.60
CA HIS A 39 3.21 -8.21 1.40
C HIS A 39 4.38 -7.23 1.51
N ILE A 40 4.56 -6.59 2.67
CA ILE A 40 5.75 -5.74 2.90
C ILE A 40 7.03 -6.56 2.77
N ASP A 41 7.04 -7.80 3.26
CA ASP A 41 8.16 -8.70 3.11
C ASP A 41 8.43 -9.05 1.64
N GLU A 42 7.39 -9.43 0.89
CA GLU A 42 7.49 -9.73 -0.55
C GLU A 42 8.05 -8.55 -1.34
N VAL A 43 7.53 -7.34 -1.12
CA VAL A 43 8.00 -6.11 -1.77
C VAL A 43 9.47 -5.82 -1.41
N TYR A 44 9.84 -5.97 -0.13
CA TYR A 44 11.20 -5.77 0.35
C TYR A 44 12.19 -6.73 -0.30
N TYR A 45 11.89 -8.03 -0.32
CA TYR A 45 12.77 -9.04 -0.92
C TYR A 45 12.81 -8.95 -2.45
N SER A 46 11.74 -8.46 -3.07
CA SER A 46 11.69 -8.17 -4.51
C SER A 46 12.40 -6.87 -4.89
N LYS A 47 12.99 -6.14 -3.93
CA LYS A 47 13.66 -4.85 -4.12
C LYS A 47 12.79 -3.81 -4.81
N LEU A 48 11.48 -3.85 -4.54
CA LEU A 48 10.54 -2.86 -5.03
C LEU A 48 10.54 -1.67 -4.08
N HIS A 49 10.59 -0.46 -4.63
CA HIS A 49 10.78 0.76 -3.84
C HIS A 49 9.56 1.20 -3.03
N TYR A 50 8.38 0.68 -3.33
CA TYR A 50 7.14 1.12 -2.71
C TYR A 50 6.21 -0.06 -2.42
N VAL A 51 5.45 0.08 -1.34
CA VAL A 51 4.29 -0.75 -1.02
C VAL A 51 3.04 0.13 -0.99
N ARG A 52 1.93 -0.35 -1.56
CA ARG A 52 0.66 0.36 -1.59
C ARG A 52 -0.44 -0.50 -0.97
N VAL A 53 -1.06 -0.03 0.10
CA VAL A 53 -2.10 -0.77 0.81
C VAL A 53 -3.43 -0.03 0.70
N ILE A 54 -4.39 -0.63 0.01
CA ILE A 54 -5.77 -0.17 -0.06
C ILE A 54 -6.51 -0.74 1.15
N HIS A 55 -6.90 0.12 2.08
CA HIS A 55 -7.64 -0.27 3.29
C HIS A 55 -9.08 0.27 3.30
N GLY A 56 -9.46 1.11 2.32
CA GLY A 56 -10.77 1.74 2.23
C GLY A 56 -10.95 2.89 3.25
N HIS A 57 -12.08 3.59 3.14
CA HIS A 57 -12.38 4.73 4.01
C HIS A 57 -12.91 4.27 5.38
N GLY A 58 -13.99 3.47 5.41
CA GLY A 58 -14.56 2.82 6.60
C GLY A 58 -14.63 3.70 7.87
N GLU A 59 -14.61 3.05 9.03
CA GLU A 59 -14.43 3.72 10.34
C GLU A 59 -12.94 3.99 10.67
N GLY A 60 -12.03 3.60 9.78
CA GLY A 60 -10.59 3.80 9.96
C GLY A 60 -9.86 2.70 10.75
N THR A 61 -10.52 1.59 11.11
CA THR A 61 -9.89 0.46 11.81
C THR A 61 -8.69 -0.11 11.05
N LEU A 62 -8.87 -0.43 9.75
CA LEU A 62 -7.77 -0.94 8.91
C LEU A 62 -6.74 0.14 8.57
N LYS A 63 -7.15 1.40 8.45
CA LYS A 63 -6.22 2.54 8.33
C LYS A 63 -5.26 2.59 9.50
N SER A 64 -5.79 2.54 10.72
CA SER A 64 -4.98 2.57 11.95
C SER A 64 -4.02 1.39 12.03
N LEU A 65 -4.47 0.19 11.64
CA LEU A 65 -3.62 -0.99 11.51
C LEU A 65 -2.47 -0.77 10.52
N VAL A 66 -2.78 -0.31 9.30
CA VAL A 66 -1.76 -0.08 8.27
C VAL A 66 -0.74 0.94 8.73
N ARG A 67 -1.17 2.09 9.27
CA ARG A 67 -0.26 3.13 9.78
C ARG A 67 0.60 2.64 10.94
N LYS A 68 0.04 1.81 11.83
CA LYS A 68 0.81 1.16 12.91
C LYS A 68 1.92 0.29 12.33
N ILE A 69 1.60 -0.61 11.40
CA ILE A 69 2.60 -1.48 10.75
C ILE A 69 3.67 -0.65 10.02
N MET A 70 3.27 0.36 9.25
CA MET A 70 4.22 1.22 8.52
C MET A 70 5.18 1.95 9.46
N LYS A 71 4.70 2.38 10.63
CA LYS A 71 5.52 3.07 11.64
C LYS A 71 6.46 2.12 12.39
N GLU A 72 6.02 0.90 12.68
CA GLU A 72 6.80 -0.10 13.45
C GLU A 72 7.78 -0.89 12.57
N SER A 73 7.54 -0.95 11.26
CA SER A 73 8.37 -1.72 10.32
C SER A 73 9.72 -1.07 10.08
N LYS A 74 10.80 -1.83 10.28
CA LYS A 74 12.18 -1.43 9.91
C LYS A 74 12.43 -1.42 8.39
N LYS A 75 11.48 -1.91 7.60
CA LYS A 75 11.56 -1.99 6.13
C LYS A 75 10.97 -0.76 5.44
N ILE A 76 10.23 0.06 6.19
CA ILE A 76 9.54 1.24 5.68
C ILE A 76 10.27 2.48 6.20
N LYS A 77 10.69 3.34 5.27
CA LYS A 77 11.38 4.59 5.57
C LYS A 77 10.41 5.73 5.85
N ASN A 78 9.43 5.89 4.97
CA ASN A 78 8.40 6.91 5.03
C ASN A 78 7.07 6.32 4.59
N TYR A 79 5.96 6.94 4.98
CA TYR A 79 4.66 6.60 4.41
C TYR A 79 3.76 7.83 4.33
N GLN A 80 2.80 7.79 3.40
CA GLN A 80 1.81 8.85 3.21
C GLN A 80 0.42 8.29 2.87
N ALA A 81 -0.61 9.04 3.25
CA ALA A 81 -1.98 8.76 2.87
C ALA A 81 -2.29 9.39 1.51
N VAL A 82 -3.00 8.65 0.65
CA VAL A 82 -3.44 9.09 -0.68
C VAL A 82 -4.89 8.68 -0.92
N GLU A 83 -5.46 9.10 -2.05
CA GLU A 83 -6.84 8.76 -2.45
C GLU A 83 -7.88 9.04 -1.34
N GLY A 84 -7.81 10.23 -0.74
CA GLY A 84 -8.76 10.63 0.32
C GLY A 84 -8.62 9.81 1.61
N ASP A 85 -7.42 9.34 1.93
CA ASP A 85 -7.11 8.54 3.13
C ASP A 85 -7.69 7.11 3.10
N ALA A 86 -8.02 6.57 1.92
CA ALA A 86 -8.36 5.16 1.74
C ALA A 86 -7.15 4.26 1.43
N VAL A 87 -6.02 4.87 1.12
CA VAL A 87 -4.82 4.18 0.67
C VAL A 87 -3.61 4.75 1.39
N THR A 88 -2.74 3.87 1.87
CA THR A 88 -1.43 4.25 2.41
C THR A 88 -0.33 3.71 1.50
N ILE A 89 0.63 4.56 1.12
CA ILE A 89 1.83 4.18 0.37
C ILE A 89 3.03 4.29 1.31
N GLY A 90 3.81 3.22 1.41
CA GLY A 90 5.09 3.18 2.13
C GLY A 90 6.26 3.15 1.17
N GLU A 91 7.28 3.96 1.43
CA GLU A 91 8.60 3.89 0.80
C GLU A 91 9.42 2.80 1.49
N VAL A 92 9.92 1.84 0.71
CA VAL A 92 10.68 0.71 1.20
C VAL A 92 12.18 1.02 1.10
N GLU A 93 12.90 0.81 2.19
CA GLU A 93 14.35 0.99 2.23
C GLU A 93 15.03 -0.36 2.44
N PHE A 94 15.70 -0.84 1.39
CA PHE A 94 16.52 -2.03 1.43
C PHE A 94 17.95 -1.66 1.81
N LEU A 95 18.55 -2.47 2.68
CA LEU A 95 19.98 -2.37 2.97
C LEU A 95 20.73 -2.77 1.71
N HIS A 96 21.55 -1.86 1.18
CA HIS A 96 22.45 -2.17 0.10
C HIS A 96 23.47 -3.19 0.64
N SER A 97 23.40 -4.44 0.17
CA SER A 97 24.53 -5.36 0.31
C SER A 97 25.64 -4.81 -0.57
N ASN A 98 26.70 -4.28 0.06
CA ASN A 98 27.97 -3.98 -0.60
C ASN A 98 28.57 -5.22 -1.25
#